data_AF-A0A397XSU3-F1
#
_entry.id   AF-A0A397XSU3-F1
#
_cell.length_a   1.000
_cell.length_b   1.000
_cell.length_c   1.000
_cell.angle_alpha   90.00
_cell.angle_beta   90.00
_cell.angle_gamma   90.00
#
_symmetry.space_group_name_H-M   'P 1'
#
loop_
_entity.id
_entity.type
_entity.pdbx_description
1 polymer ?
#
loop_
_entity_poly.entity_id
_entity_poly.type
_entity_poly.pdbx_seq_one_letter_code
_entity_poly.pdbx_strand_id
1 'polypeptide(L)'
;MMISSSSMRVAAALLLVLLFLVDVVCSEECTRTCIAQNCDTLSIRYGKYCGIGHSGCPGEEPCDDLDACCMVHDNCVEANGMTNITCHKKFKQCLNRLSKSIKQSKNKKVGFSKQCPYSQVIPTMNQGMDIGIMFSQLGNDLRTEL
;
A
#
# COMPACT_ATOMS: atom_id res chain seq x y z
N MET A 1 -0.48 8.59 57.71
CA MET A 1 0.58 8.35 56.71
C MET A 1 0.42 9.36 55.59
N MET A 2 1.29 10.37 55.56
CA MET A 2 1.26 11.43 54.55
C MET A 2 1.94 10.89 53.28
N ILE A 3 1.18 10.74 52.21
CA ILE A 3 1.74 10.43 50.90
C ILE A 3 2.55 11.67 50.49
N SER A 4 3.87 11.53 50.41
CA SER A 4 4.78 12.61 50.05
C SER A 4 4.37 13.22 48.71
N SER A 5 4.30 14.55 48.64
CA SER A 5 4.00 15.30 47.41
C SER A 5 4.92 14.93 46.24
N SER A 6 6.13 14.48 46.55
CA SER A 6 7.13 14.00 45.60
C SER A 6 6.71 12.69 44.92
N SER A 7 6.13 11.76 45.68
CA SER A 7 5.64 10.47 45.16
C SER A 7 4.46 10.62 44.21
N MET A 8 3.59 11.62 44.47
CA MET A 8 2.44 11.95 43.62
C MET A 8 2.87 12.55 42.27
N ARG A 9 3.94 13.36 42.26
CA ARG A 9 4.52 13.95 41.04
C ARG A 9 5.20 12.91 40.14
N VAL A 10 5.90 11.95 40.75
CA VAL A 10 6.53 10.83 40.02
C VAL A 10 5.46 9.93 39.39
N ALA A 11 4.39 9.61 40.12
CA ALA A 11 3.28 8.82 39.59
C ALA A 11 2.57 9.52 38.43
N ALA A 12 2.34 10.84 38.52
CA ALA A 12 1.73 11.61 37.44
C ALA A 12 2.62 11.71 36.18
N ALA A 13 3.94 11.86 36.36
CA ALA A 13 4.90 11.87 35.25
C ALA A 13 4.99 10.50 34.57
N LEU A 14 4.95 9.40 35.32
CA LEU A 14 4.95 8.04 34.77
C LEU A 14 3.66 7.74 34.00
N LEU A 15 2.51 8.22 34.49
CA LEU A 15 1.22 8.10 33.82
C LEU A 15 1.16 8.92 32.52
N LEU A 16 1.74 10.13 32.51
CA LEU A 16 1.89 10.94 31.30
C LEU A 16 2.80 10.25 30.28
N VAL A 17 3.96 9.71 30.69
CA VAL A 17 4.85 8.96 29.79
C VAL A 17 4.15 7.71 29.25
N LEU A 18 3.39 6.99 30.07
CA LEU A 18 2.58 5.86 29.62
C LEU A 18 1.51 6.30 28.61
N LEU A 19 0.82 7.42 28.85
CA LEU A 19 -0.15 8.01 27.90
C LEU A 19 0.50 8.44 26.57
N PHE A 20 1.69 9.03 26.61
CA PHE A 20 2.44 9.41 25.40
C PHE A 20 3.02 8.19 24.63
N LEU A 21 3.29 7.07 25.31
CA LEU A 21 3.76 5.85 24.66
C LEU A 21 2.62 5.06 23.99
N VAL A 22 1.35 5.26 24.39
CA VAL A 22 0.21 4.61 23.71
C VAL A 22 -0.07 5.21 22.33
N ASP A 23 0.37 6.44 22.06
CA ASP A 23 0.22 7.09 20.75
C ASP A 23 1.30 6.64 19.73
N VAL A 24 2.26 5.81 20.13
CA VAL A 24 3.13 5.05 19.21
C VAL A 24 2.38 3.82 18.68
N VAL A 25 1.13 4.03 18.26
CA VAL A 25 0.44 3.11 17.35
C VAL A 25 0.98 3.44 15.96
N CYS A 26 1.38 2.42 15.20
CA CYS A 26 1.88 2.53 13.84
C CYS A 26 0.97 3.39 12.95
N SER A 27 1.18 4.70 12.95
CA SER A 27 0.57 5.59 11.97
C SER A 27 1.37 5.41 10.69
N GLU A 28 1.08 4.33 9.96
CA GLU A 28 1.40 4.22 8.54
C GLU A 28 1.01 5.56 7.90
N GLU A 29 1.97 6.29 7.34
CA GLU A 29 1.70 7.56 6.66
C GLU A 29 0.78 7.27 5.47
N CYS A 30 -0.52 7.44 5.67
CA CYS A 30 -1.53 7.18 4.66
C CYS A 30 -1.76 8.43 3.80
N THR A 31 -2.20 8.22 2.55
CA THR A 31 -2.34 9.29 1.55
C THR A 31 -3.80 9.70 1.38
N ARG A 32 -4.08 11.02 1.34
CA ARG A 32 -5.42 11.57 1.03
C ARG A 32 -5.50 12.26 -0.34
N THR A 33 -4.38 12.37 -1.05
CA THR A 33 -4.27 13.11 -2.32
C THR A 33 -3.74 12.22 -3.42
N CYS A 34 -4.26 12.38 -4.64
CA CYS A 34 -3.76 11.65 -5.80
C CYS A 34 -2.36 12.14 -6.19
N ILE A 35 -1.34 11.31 -6.03
CA ILE A 35 0.05 11.63 -6.39
C ILE A 35 0.51 10.84 -7.62
N ALA A 36 1.44 11.41 -8.38
CA ALA A 36 1.98 10.78 -9.58
C ALA A 36 3.51 11.00 -9.60
N GLN A 37 4.26 10.01 -9.11
CA GLN A 37 5.72 10.09 -8.97
C GLN A 37 6.37 8.78 -9.41
N ASN A 38 7.58 8.87 -9.97
CA ASN A 38 8.39 7.72 -10.35
C ASN A 38 7.65 6.70 -11.23
N CYS A 39 6.90 7.18 -12.24
CA CYS A 39 5.91 6.39 -12.97
C CYS A 39 6.49 5.15 -13.70
N ASP A 40 7.79 5.11 -13.96
CA ASP A 40 8.54 4.08 -14.69
C ASP A 40 9.48 3.24 -13.80
N THR A 41 9.48 3.42 -12.48
CA THR A 41 10.36 2.68 -11.57
C THR A 41 9.57 1.88 -10.53
N LEU A 42 10.23 0.96 -9.83
CA LEU A 42 9.61 0.21 -8.73
C LEU A 42 9.30 1.08 -7.49
N SER A 43 9.81 2.31 -7.44
CA SER A 43 9.47 3.30 -6.41
C SER A 43 8.28 4.19 -6.81
N ILE A 44 7.44 3.70 -7.74
CA ILE A 44 6.20 4.35 -8.19
C ILE A 44 5.30 4.70 -7.00
N ARG A 45 4.77 5.91 -7.02
CA ARG A 45 3.63 6.33 -6.21
C ARG A 45 2.56 6.89 -7.13
N TYR A 46 1.48 6.15 -7.31
CA TYR A 46 0.40 6.48 -8.23
C TYR A 46 -0.94 6.44 -7.51
N GLY A 47 -1.70 7.53 -7.62
CA GLY A 47 -2.97 7.67 -6.94
C GLY A 47 -2.77 7.79 -5.44
N LYS A 48 -3.55 7.05 -4.65
CA LYS A 48 -3.40 6.96 -3.20
C LYS A 48 -2.87 5.58 -2.76
N TYR A 49 -3.00 4.55 -3.59
CA TYR A 49 -2.81 3.15 -3.20
C TYR A 49 -1.73 2.40 -3.99
N CYS A 50 -1.27 2.92 -5.13
CA CYS A 50 -0.32 2.17 -5.92
C CYS A 50 1.13 2.52 -5.56
N GLY A 51 1.77 1.67 -4.75
CA GLY A 51 3.20 1.73 -4.48
C GLY A 51 3.59 0.88 -3.28
N ILE A 52 4.85 0.46 -3.19
CA ILE A 52 5.32 -0.30 -2.01
C ILE A 52 5.33 0.63 -0.80
N GLY A 53 4.59 0.25 0.25
CA GLY A 53 4.45 1.07 1.47
C GLY A 53 3.75 2.41 1.20
N HIS A 54 2.86 2.45 0.20
CA HIS A 54 2.09 3.62 -0.15
C HIS A 54 0.61 3.23 -0.24
N SER A 55 -0.17 3.63 0.75
CA SER A 55 -1.61 3.33 0.80
C SER A 55 -2.44 4.56 1.17
N GLY A 56 -3.72 4.52 0.82
CA GLY A 56 -4.67 5.60 1.10
C GLY A 56 -5.21 5.54 2.53
N CYS A 57 -5.64 6.68 3.06
CA CYS A 57 -6.25 6.71 4.39
C CYS A 57 -7.61 6.00 4.44
N PRO A 58 -8.06 5.53 5.62
CA PRO A 58 -9.39 4.94 5.77
C PRO A 58 -10.49 5.88 5.24
N GLY A 59 -11.35 5.35 4.38
CA GLY A 59 -12.46 6.08 3.77
C GLY A 59 -12.11 6.92 2.54
N GLU A 60 -10.85 6.95 2.11
CA GLU A 60 -10.47 7.60 0.86
C GLU A 60 -10.91 6.77 -0.35
N GLU A 61 -11.51 7.41 -1.35
CA GLU A 61 -11.81 6.77 -2.62
C GLU A 61 -10.56 6.75 -3.54
N PRO A 62 -10.39 5.71 -4.38
CA PRO A 62 -9.31 5.65 -5.34
C PRO A 62 -9.43 6.73 -6.43
N CYS A 63 -8.28 7.16 -6.95
CA CYS A 63 -8.19 8.24 -7.94
C CYS A 63 -8.71 7.85 -9.33
N ASP A 64 -8.61 6.58 -9.71
CA ASP A 64 -9.16 5.99 -10.93
C ASP A 64 -9.24 4.46 -10.86
N ASP A 65 -9.58 3.80 -11.98
CA ASP A 65 -9.70 2.34 -12.08
C ASP A 65 -8.39 1.59 -11.76
N LEU A 66 -7.22 2.20 -11.99
CA LEU A 66 -5.93 1.58 -11.66
C LEU A 66 -5.68 1.66 -10.16
N ASP A 67 -5.91 2.83 -9.57
CA ASP A 67 -5.77 3.05 -8.14
C ASP A 67 -6.75 2.17 -7.34
N ALA A 68 -7.94 1.90 -7.89
CA ALA A 68 -8.89 0.95 -7.32
C ALA A 68 -8.36 -0.50 -7.32
N CYS A 69 -7.62 -0.93 -8.36
CA CYS A 69 -6.95 -2.22 -8.35
C CYS A 69 -5.90 -2.31 -7.23
N CYS A 70 -5.18 -1.22 -6.97
CA CYS A 70 -4.16 -1.15 -5.92
C CYS A 70 -4.79 -1.16 -4.53
N MET A 71 -5.86 -0.40 -4.29
CA MET A 71 -6.61 -0.44 -3.02
C MET A 71 -7.06 -1.86 -2.66
N VAL A 72 -7.56 -2.62 -3.65
CA VAL A 72 -7.94 -4.04 -3.43
C VAL A 72 -6.72 -4.92 -3.14
N HIS A 73 -5.57 -4.63 -3.76
CA HIS A 73 -4.33 -5.36 -3.52
C HIS A 73 -3.78 -5.09 -2.12
N ASP A 74 -3.71 -3.82 -1.70
CA ASP A 74 -3.30 -3.37 -0.37
C ASP A 74 -4.12 -4.06 0.72
N ASN A 75 -5.46 -3.96 0.64
CA ASN A 75 -6.36 -4.62 1.58
C ASN A 75 -6.15 -6.15 1.62
N CYS A 76 -5.80 -6.75 0.48
CA CYS A 76 -5.52 -8.19 0.43
C CYS A 76 -4.21 -8.54 1.15
N VAL A 77 -3.13 -7.80 0.92
CA VAL A 77 -1.82 -8.07 1.55
C VAL A 77 -1.78 -7.68 3.01
N GLU A 78 -2.55 -6.68 3.43
CA GLU A 78 -2.77 -6.35 4.84
C GLU A 78 -3.41 -7.55 5.57
N ALA A 79 -4.45 -8.15 4.98
CA ALA A 79 -5.16 -9.27 5.59
C ALA A 79 -4.42 -10.62 5.49
N ASN A 80 -3.59 -10.83 4.47
CA ASN A 80 -3.02 -12.16 4.16
C ASN A 80 -1.49 -12.22 4.13
N GLY A 81 -0.81 -11.10 4.40
CA GLY A 81 0.63 -10.95 4.33
C GLY A 81 1.16 -10.46 2.98
N MET A 82 2.26 -9.68 3.04
CA MET A 82 2.90 -9.05 1.88
C MET A 82 3.40 -10.02 0.80
N THR A 83 3.70 -11.28 1.16
CA THR A 83 4.19 -12.33 0.25
C THR A 83 3.07 -13.24 -0.27
N ASN A 84 1.81 -12.84 -0.10
CA ASN A 84 0.70 -13.66 -0.53
C ASN A 84 0.57 -13.69 -2.07
N ILE A 85 0.97 -14.82 -2.67
CA ILE A 85 0.93 -15.03 -4.13
C ILE A 85 -0.49 -14.84 -4.71
N THR A 86 -1.53 -15.19 -3.96
CA THR A 86 -2.92 -15.03 -4.43
C THR A 86 -3.29 -13.56 -4.56
N CYS A 87 -2.86 -12.70 -3.63
CA CYS A 87 -3.06 -11.26 -3.72
C CYS A 87 -2.37 -10.68 -4.98
N HIS A 88 -1.10 -11.02 -5.21
CA HIS A 88 -0.37 -10.56 -6.40
C HIS A 88 -1.01 -11.04 -7.71
N LYS A 89 -1.44 -12.31 -7.79
CA LYS A 89 -2.14 -12.84 -8.98
C LYS A 89 -3.47 -12.13 -9.23
N LYS A 90 -4.27 -11.85 -8.19
CA LYS A 90 -5.52 -11.08 -8.31
C LYS A 90 -5.26 -9.66 -8.79
N PHE A 91 -4.21 -9.00 -8.29
CA PHE A 91 -3.84 -7.67 -8.76
C PHE A 91 -3.47 -7.68 -10.25
N LYS A 92 -2.61 -8.60 -10.71
CA LYS A 92 -2.32 -8.77 -12.14
C LYS A 92 -3.58 -9.01 -12.99
N GLN A 93 -4.54 -9.80 -12.49
CA GLN A 93 -5.82 -9.99 -13.19
C GLN A 93 -6.61 -8.69 -13.31
N CYS A 94 -6.62 -7.85 -12.28
CA CYS A 94 -7.24 -6.52 -12.32
C CYS A 94 -6.58 -5.63 -13.39
N LEU A 95 -5.25 -5.54 -13.38
CA LEU A 95 -4.47 -4.79 -14.38
C LEU A 95 -4.74 -5.26 -15.82
N ASN A 96 -4.88 -6.57 -16.02
CA ASN A 96 -5.17 -7.15 -17.33
C ASN A 96 -6.58 -6.79 -17.82
N ARG A 97 -7.58 -6.78 -16.94
CA ARG A 97 -8.95 -6.36 -17.28
C ARG A 97 -8.99 -4.87 -17.62
N LEU A 98 -8.30 -4.03 -16.83
CA LEU A 98 -8.18 -2.61 -17.10
C LEU A 98 -7.49 -2.35 -18.45
N SER A 99 -6.40 -3.05 -18.73
CA SER A 99 -5.69 -2.98 -20.02
C SER A 99 -6.60 -3.32 -21.22
N LYS A 100 -7.46 -4.33 -21.07
CA LYS A 100 -8.45 -4.68 -22.09
C LYS A 100 -9.50 -3.57 -22.28
N SER A 101 -10.00 -3.00 -21.18
CA SER A 101 -10.95 -1.87 -21.22
C SER A 101 -10.34 -0.64 -21.91
N ILE A 102 -9.07 -0.33 -21.64
CA ILE A 102 -8.35 0.78 -22.31
C ILE A 102 -8.27 0.53 -23.83
N LYS A 103 -7.91 -0.68 -24.25
CA LYS A 103 -7.88 -1.05 -25.68
C LYS A 103 -9.25 -0.93 -26.33
N GLN A 104 -10.30 -1.41 -25.67
CA GLN A 104 -11.69 -1.30 -26.14
C GLN A 104 -12.14 0.17 -26.27
N SER A 105 -11.64 1.05 -25.39
CA SER A 105 -11.89 2.49 -25.46
C SER A 105 -11.11 3.20 -26.58
N LYS A 106 -10.37 2.47 -27.43
CA LYS A 106 -9.43 3.03 -28.42
C LYS A 106 -8.36 3.93 -27.77
N ASN A 107 -7.84 3.52 -26.60
CA ASN A 107 -6.85 4.25 -25.81
C ASN A 107 -7.28 5.67 -25.38
N LYS A 108 -8.60 5.91 -25.25
CA LYS A 108 -9.11 7.19 -24.73
C LYS A 108 -8.96 7.32 -23.21
N LYS A 109 -8.90 6.20 -22.49
CA LYS A 109 -8.67 6.17 -21.04
C LYS A 109 -7.16 6.23 -20.77
N VAL A 110 -6.69 7.34 -20.20
CA VAL A 110 -5.26 7.57 -19.89
C VAL A 110 -4.91 7.50 -18.40
N GLY A 111 -5.92 7.39 -17.54
CA GLY A 111 -5.79 7.52 -16.08
C GLY A 111 -6.01 8.95 -15.60
N PHE A 112 -5.96 9.17 -14.29
CA PHE A 112 -6.19 10.49 -13.70
C PHE A 112 -5.05 11.48 -14.00
N SER A 113 -3.83 10.99 -14.22
CA SER A 113 -2.63 11.80 -14.47
C SER A 113 -2.06 11.59 -15.87
N LYS A 114 -1.86 12.68 -16.61
CA LYS A 114 -1.15 12.65 -17.90
C LYS A 114 0.36 12.48 -17.74
N GLN A 115 0.91 12.80 -16.57
CA GLN A 115 2.34 12.63 -16.26
C GLN A 115 2.69 11.14 -16.09
N CYS A 116 1.77 10.37 -15.52
CA CYS A 116 1.88 8.93 -15.34
C CYS A 116 0.75 8.23 -16.11
N PRO A 117 0.77 8.19 -17.45
CA PRO A 117 -0.31 7.58 -18.22
C PRO A 117 -0.36 6.08 -17.99
N TYR A 118 -1.55 5.47 -18.13
CA TYR A 118 -1.74 4.02 -18.02
C TYR A 118 -0.77 3.18 -18.87
N SER A 119 -0.35 3.69 -20.04
CA SER A 119 0.62 3.03 -20.92
C SER A 119 2.01 2.86 -20.28
N GLN A 120 2.33 3.62 -19.24
CA GLN A 120 3.59 3.56 -18.51
C GLN A 120 3.43 2.85 -17.17
N VAL A 121 2.43 3.24 -16.38
CA VAL A 121 2.28 2.72 -15.01
C VAL A 121 1.81 1.27 -14.94
N ILE A 122 0.94 0.82 -15.85
CA ILE A 122 0.45 -0.57 -15.83
C ILE A 122 1.58 -1.58 -16.11
N PRO A 123 2.45 -1.38 -17.12
CA PRO A 123 3.63 -2.22 -17.29
C PRO A 123 4.55 -2.25 -16.07
N THR A 124 4.85 -1.08 -15.47
CA THR A 124 5.71 -0.98 -14.28
C THR A 124 5.14 -1.75 -13.09
N MET A 125 3.82 -1.67 -12.85
CA MET A 125 3.17 -2.44 -11.79
C MET A 125 3.16 -3.95 -12.08
N ASN A 126 2.97 -4.36 -13.33
CA ASN A 126 3.09 -5.78 -13.69
C ASN A 126 4.50 -6.32 -13.44
N GLN A 127 5.53 -5.54 -13.77
CA GLN A 127 6.93 -5.89 -13.47
C GLN A 127 7.15 -6.06 -11.96
N GLY A 128 6.67 -5.10 -11.15
CA GLY A 128 6.76 -5.20 -9.69
C GLY A 128 6.07 -6.46 -9.15
N MET A 129 4.91 -6.83 -9.69
CA MET A 129 4.21 -8.06 -9.30
C MET A 129 4.92 -9.33 -9.72
N ASP A 130 5.54 -9.37 -10.89
CA ASP A 130 6.33 -10.53 -11.32
C ASP A 130 7.51 -10.79 -10.38
N ILE A 131 8.19 -9.71 -9.97
CA ILE A 131 9.25 -9.76 -8.97
C ILE A 131 8.69 -10.22 -7.61
N GLY A 132 7.58 -9.64 -7.15
CA GLY A 132 6.95 -10.01 -5.87
C GLY A 132 6.49 -11.48 -5.82
N ILE A 133 5.92 -12.00 -6.91
CA ILE A 133 5.54 -13.41 -7.02
C ILE A 133 6.78 -14.31 -6.98
N MET A 134 7.83 -13.97 -7.73
CA MET A 134 9.08 -14.74 -7.74
C MET A 134 9.69 -14.82 -6.33
N PHE A 135 9.78 -13.70 -5.62
CA PHE A 135 10.27 -13.69 -4.23
C PHE A 135 9.39 -14.50 -3.27
N SER A 136 8.07 -14.40 -3.45
CA SER A 136 7.12 -15.16 -2.63
C SER A 136 7.25 -16.67 -2.85
N GLN A 137 7.48 -17.10 -4.09
CA GLN A 137 7.71 -18.51 -4.41
C GLN A 137 9.01 -19.02 -3.79
N LEU A 138 10.11 -18.30 -3.99
CA LEU A 138 11.41 -18.65 -3.40
C LEU A 138 11.31 -18.78 -1.87
N GLY A 139 10.64 -17.83 -1.20
CA GLY A 139 10.43 -17.88 0.25
C GLY A 139 9.60 -19.08 0.71
N ASN A 140 8.59 -19.50 -0.07
CA ASN A 140 7.80 -20.69 0.23
C ASN A 140 8.63 -21.98 0.04
N ASP A 141 9.46 -22.04 -1.00
CA ASP A 141 10.34 -23.18 -1.25
C ASP A 141 11.35 -23.33 -0.09
N LEU A 142 12.04 -22.25 0.28
CA LEU A 142 12.97 -22.23 1.44
C LEU A 142 12.30 -22.64 2.76
N ARG A 143 11.03 -22.26 2.98
CA ARG A 143 10.26 -22.66 4.17
C ARG A 143 9.90 -24.15 4.16
N THR A 144 9.78 -24.77 3.00
CA THR A 144 9.43 -26.19 2.86
C THR A 144 10.64 -27.10 3.07
N GLU A 145 11.85 -26.56 2.82
CA GLU A 145 13.14 -27.25 3.01
C GLU A 145 13.68 -27.17 4.46
N LEU A 146 13.01 -26.44 5.36
CA LEU A 146 13.39 -26.24 6.77
C LEU A 146 12.48 -27.03 7.73
#